data_AF-A0A931T6X6-F1
#
_entry.id   AF-A0A931T6X6-F1
#
_cell.length_a   1.000
_cell.length_b   1.000
_cell.length_c   1.000
_cell.angle_alpha   90.00
_cell.angle_beta   90.00
_cell.angle_gamma   90.00
#
_symmetry.space_group_name_H-M   'P 1'
#
loop_
_entity.id
_entity.type
_entity.pdbx_description
1 polymer ?
#
loop_
_entity_poly.entity_id
_entity_poly.type
_entity_poly.pdbx_seq_one_letter_code
_entity_poly.pdbx_strand_id
1 'polypeptide(L)'
;MTLRALALGAVVVSLLAACSRKGPVQATSSPAPPPPTAMTTKPVQLFYEDESLLLAPRIERVALPESDGAAIRPLLAALLAPAPPATEPRPIPEGVEIRATFLLPDGTAIVDLGGPLLTAGWKTGSQAELMLAYSIVQTLTSNLPSVRQVQLLINGQPAETLAGHVSIERPLQPNPRIVRPQAARNQ
;
A
#
# COMPACT_ATOMS: atom_id res chain seq x y z
N MET A 1 -2.16 26.86 -66.21
CA MET A 1 -1.96 25.98 -65.04
C MET A 1 -3.21 26.12 -64.17
N THR A 2 -4.28 25.35 -64.36
CA THR A 2 -4.55 24.01 -63.76
C THR A 2 -4.17 23.99 -62.27
N LEU A 3 -4.98 23.63 -61.28
CA LEU A 3 -6.23 22.87 -61.22
C LEU A 3 -6.72 22.87 -59.73
N ARG A 4 -8.04 22.94 -59.51
CA ARG A 4 -8.86 22.21 -58.49
C ARG A 4 -8.70 22.39 -56.97
N ALA A 5 -9.83 22.70 -56.32
CA ALA A 5 -10.59 21.83 -55.38
C ALA A 5 -11.88 22.60 -54.98
N LEU A 6 -13.13 22.26 -55.32
CA LEU A 6 -13.97 21.06 -55.15
C LEU A 6 -14.49 20.85 -53.71
N ALA A 7 -15.78 21.11 -53.51
CA ALA A 7 -16.74 20.40 -52.63
C ALA A 7 -18.09 21.17 -52.67
N LEU A 8 -19.15 20.71 -53.36
CA LEU A 8 -20.14 19.70 -52.92
C LEU A 8 -20.46 19.82 -51.42
N GLY A 9 -21.67 20.01 -50.94
CA GLY A 9 -23.01 19.92 -51.51
C GLY A 9 -23.91 19.77 -50.28
N ALA A 10 -24.80 20.73 -50.05
CA ALA A 10 -25.75 20.68 -48.95
C ALA A 10 -26.86 19.68 -49.29
N VAL A 11 -27.27 18.88 -48.31
CA VAL A 11 -28.63 18.37 -48.01
C VAL A 11 -28.48 17.19 -47.06
N VAL A 12 -29.08 17.30 -45.86
CA VAL A 12 -29.84 16.19 -45.27
C VAL A 12 -31.07 16.78 -44.59
N VAL A 13 -32.21 16.24 -45.01
CA VAL A 13 -33.57 16.58 -44.64
C VAL A 13 -34.12 15.46 -43.75
N SER A 14 -34.96 15.86 -42.80
CA SER A 14 -36.08 15.11 -42.20
C SER A 14 -35.92 14.22 -40.96
N LEU A 15 -36.78 14.60 -40.00
CA LEU A 15 -37.69 13.81 -39.16
C LEU A 15 -37.13 12.68 -38.29
N LEU A 16 -37.15 12.92 -36.97
CA LEU A 16 -37.46 11.89 -35.99
C LEU A 16 -38.61 12.38 -35.09
N ALA A 17 -39.81 11.99 -35.51
CA ALA A 17 -41.01 12.02 -34.68
C ALA A 17 -40.97 10.86 -33.66
N ALA A 18 -41.48 11.17 -32.48
CA ALA A 18 -41.65 10.36 -31.28
C ALA A 18 -41.94 8.86 -31.46
N CYS A 19 -41.18 8.05 -30.73
CA CYS A 19 -41.61 6.76 -30.21
C CYS A 19 -41.26 6.68 -28.71
N SER A 20 -42.12 7.21 -27.84
CA SER A 20 -42.06 6.94 -26.40
C SER A 20 -42.67 5.58 -26.11
N ARG A 21 -41.84 4.53 -26.03
CA ARG A 21 -42.18 3.29 -25.31
C ARG A 21 -41.40 3.28 -23.99
N LYS A 22 -42.04 3.75 -22.91
CA LYS A 22 -41.61 3.42 -21.54
C LYS A 22 -41.94 1.94 -21.31
N GLY A 23 -40.96 1.06 -21.53
CA GLY A 23 -41.00 -0.28 -20.94
C GLY A 23 -40.83 -0.18 -19.41
N PRO A 24 -41.37 -1.12 -18.63
CA PRO A 24 -41.17 -1.14 -17.19
C PRO A 24 -39.67 -1.36 -16.92
N VAL A 25 -39.05 -0.39 -16.25
CA VAL A 25 -37.68 -0.54 -15.72
C VAL A 25 -37.76 -1.61 -14.64
N GLN A 26 -37.29 -2.82 -14.96
CA GLN A 26 -37.03 -3.83 -13.95
C GLN A 26 -36.01 -3.24 -12.97
N ALA A 27 -36.43 -3.10 -11.73
CA ALA A 27 -35.54 -2.81 -10.62
C ALA A 27 -34.54 -3.98 -10.54
N THR A 28 -33.34 -3.77 -11.08
CA THR A 28 -32.19 -4.60 -10.76
C THR A 28 -31.97 -4.45 -9.26
N SER A 29 -32.21 -5.52 -8.52
CA SER A 29 -31.89 -5.63 -7.10
C SER A 29 -30.44 -5.21 -6.87
N SER A 30 -30.24 -4.24 -5.98
CA SER A 30 -28.93 -3.86 -5.46
C SER A 30 -28.17 -5.12 -5.04
N PRO A 31 -26.88 -5.30 -5.41
CA PRO A 31 -26.12 -6.45 -4.98
C PRO A 31 -26.08 -6.45 -3.44
N ALA A 32 -26.37 -7.61 -2.85
CA ALA A 32 -26.25 -7.82 -1.41
C ALA A 32 -24.81 -7.47 -0.98
N PRO A 33 -24.61 -6.86 0.21
CA PRO A 33 -23.28 -6.58 0.71
C PRO A 33 -22.47 -7.89 0.75
N PRO A 34 -21.18 -7.87 0.35
CA PRO A 34 -20.34 -9.05 0.41
C PRO A 34 -20.35 -9.60 1.84
N PRO A 35 -20.30 -10.94 2.01
CA PRO A 35 -20.22 -11.53 3.34
C PRO A 35 -19.02 -10.94 4.11
N PRO A 36 -19.15 -10.76 5.44
CA PRO A 36 -18.04 -10.26 6.24
C PRO A 36 -16.82 -11.15 6.03
N THR A 37 -15.70 -10.54 5.63
CA THR A 37 -14.43 -11.24 5.41
C THR A 37 -14.05 -11.94 6.70
N ALA A 38 -14.00 -13.28 6.68
CA ALA A 38 -13.55 -14.05 7.83
C ALA A 38 -12.11 -13.65 8.20
N MET A 39 -11.87 -13.41 9.49
CA MET A 39 -10.56 -13.02 10.02
C MET A 39 -10.03 -14.14 10.91
N THR A 40 -8.77 -14.50 10.73
CA THR A 40 -8.08 -15.53 11.52
C THR A 40 -6.93 -14.89 12.28
N THR A 41 -6.87 -15.11 13.59
CA THR A 41 -5.76 -14.63 14.44
C THR A 41 -4.56 -15.54 14.28
N LYS A 42 -3.50 -15.03 13.65
CA LYS A 42 -2.23 -15.75 13.45
C LYS A 42 -1.04 -14.99 14.02
N PRO A 43 0.05 -15.70 14.41
CA PRO A 43 1.31 -15.04 14.74
C PRO A 43 1.89 -14.39 13.49
N VAL A 44 2.35 -13.15 13.62
CA VAL A 44 2.98 -12.35 12.56
C VAL A 44 4.29 -11.75 13.06
N GLN A 45 5.22 -11.50 12.16
CA GLN A 45 6.49 -10.82 12.43
C GLN A 45 6.40 -9.33 12.08
N LEU A 46 6.40 -8.47 13.09
CA LEU A 46 6.49 -7.02 12.91
C LEU A 46 7.95 -6.59 13.10
N PHE A 47 8.51 -5.86 12.13
CA PHE A 47 9.93 -5.49 12.15
C PHE A 47 10.12 -4.05 12.59
N TYR A 48 11.00 -3.84 13.55
CA TYR A 48 11.29 -2.56 14.17
C TYR A 48 12.80 -2.41 14.39
N GLU A 49 13.30 -1.18 14.40
CA GLU A 49 14.71 -0.91 14.72
C GLU A 49 15.01 -1.22 16.19
N ASP A 50 16.13 -1.88 16.47
CA ASP A 50 16.61 -2.14 17.82
C ASP A 50 17.82 -1.27 18.22
N GLU A 51 18.42 -1.55 19.37
CA GLU A 51 19.61 -0.84 19.85
C GLU A 51 20.87 -1.08 18.99
N SER A 52 20.90 -2.17 18.22
CA SER A 52 21.99 -2.50 17.29
C SER A 52 21.86 -1.80 15.94
N LEU A 53 20.86 -0.91 15.77
CA LEU A 53 20.55 -0.21 14.53
C LEU A 53 20.15 -1.14 13.37
N LEU A 54 19.64 -2.33 13.72
CA LEU A 54 19.12 -3.33 12.79
C LEU A 54 17.63 -3.56 13.05
N LEU A 55 16.94 -4.14 12.08
CA LEU A 55 15.56 -4.58 12.22
C LEU A 55 15.49 -5.90 12.98
N ALA A 56 14.76 -5.91 14.10
CA ALA A 56 14.46 -7.11 14.86
C ALA A 56 12.97 -7.49 14.68
N PRO A 57 12.65 -8.78 14.45
CA PRO A 57 11.26 -9.23 14.40
C PRO A 57 10.68 -9.32 15.81
N ARG A 58 9.47 -8.76 15.98
CA ARG A 58 8.59 -9.00 17.12
C ARG A 58 7.43 -9.87 16.68
N ILE A 59 7.15 -10.95 17.42
CA ILE A 59 6.00 -11.81 17.14
C ILE A 59 4.77 -11.25 17.85
N GLU A 60 3.74 -10.94 17.07
CA GLU A 60 2.44 -10.50 17.59
C GLU A 60 1.31 -11.35 17.03
N ARG A 61 0.17 -11.38 17.71
CA ARG A 61 -1.03 -12.08 17.24
C ARG A 61 -1.99 -11.08 16.63
N VAL A 62 -2.16 -11.14 15.32
CA VAL A 62 -3.01 -10.20 14.57
C VAL A 62 -4.11 -10.97 13.87
N ALA A 63 -5.35 -10.50 14.00
CA ALA A 63 -6.48 -10.98 13.22
C ALA A 63 -6.36 -10.45 11.79
N LEU A 64 -6.17 -11.36 10.84
CA LEU A 64 -5.96 -11.01 9.43
C LEU A 64 -6.97 -11.74 8.55
N PRO A 65 -7.40 -11.13 7.43
CA PRO A 65 -8.13 -11.86 6.41
C PRO A 65 -7.24 -12.93 5.75
N GLU A 66 -7.86 -13.91 5.12
CA GLU A 66 -7.16 -15.00 4.43
C GLU A 66 -6.37 -14.52 3.20
N SER A 67 -6.88 -13.51 2.48
CA SER A 67 -6.20 -12.97 1.29
C SER A 67 -5.04 -12.05 1.68
N ASP A 68 -3.85 -12.32 1.13
CA ASP A 68 -2.65 -11.50 1.33
C ASP A 68 -2.90 -10.02 0.99
N GLY A 69 -3.55 -9.73 -0.14
CA GLY A 69 -3.84 -8.35 -0.56
C GLY A 69 -4.74 -7.62 0.44
N ALA A 70 -5.75 -8.30 0.98
CA ALA A 70 -6.61 -7.73 2.03
C ALA A 70 -5.88 -7.63 3.39
N ALA A 71 -4.84 -8.43 3.62
CA ALA A 71 -4.09 -8.48 4.87
C ALA A 71 -3.02 -7.37 4.99
N ILE A 72 -2.62 -6.71 3.89
CA ILE A 72 -1.61 -5.64 3.90
C ILE A 72 -1.98 -4.54 4.89
N ARG A 73 -3.17 -3.93 4.76
CA ARG A 73 -3.59 -2.81 5.61
C ARG A 73 -3.67 -3.17 7.10
N PRO A 74 -4.35 -4.24 7.54
CA PRO A 74 -4.40 -4.58 8.96
C PRO A 74 -3.03 -4.99 9.53
N LEU A 75 -2.16 -5.61 8.73
CA LEU A 75 -0.80 -5.93 9.17
C LEU A 75 0.04 -4.68 9.40
N LEU A 76 -0.01 -3.71 8.49
CA LEU A 76 0.68 -2.43 8.68
C LEU A 76 0.03 -1.58 9.78
N ALA A 77 -1.29 -1.67 9.98
CA ALA A 77 -1.95 -1.03 11.10
C ALA A 77 -1.44 -1.57 12.45
N ALA A 78 -1.16 -2.89 12.53
CA ALA A 78 -0.49 -3.47 13.69
C ALA A 78 0.95 -2.95 13.85
N LEU A 79 1.71 -2.85 12.75
CA LEU A 79 3.07 -2.29 12.76
C LEU A 79 3.12 -0.84 13.30
N LEU A 80 2.18 0.00 12.85
CA LEU A 80 2.09 1.41 13.23
C LEU A 80 1.35 1.66 14.55
N ALA A 81 0.82 0.62 15.19
CA ALA A 81 0.15 0.76 16.47
C ALA A 81 1.15 1.29 17.52
N PRO A 82 0.74 2.18 18.44
CA PRO A 82 1.60 2.66 19.51
C PRO A 82 2.16 1.48 20.31
N ALA A 83 3.49 1.40 20.44
CA ALA A 83 4.10 0.41 21.31
C ALA A 83 3.90 0.83 22.79
N PRO A 84 3.79 -0.13 23.71
CA PRO A 84 3.88 0.18 25.14
C PRO A 84 5.20 0.92 25.47
N PRO A 85 5.21 1.83 26.45
CA PRO A 85 6.45 2.45 26.90
C PRO A 85 7.45 1.38 27.36
N ALA A 86 8.72 1.54 26.98
CA ALA A 86 9.84 0.61 27.23
C ALA A 86 9.88 -0.70 26.42
N THR A 87 9.13 -0.81 25.32
CA THR A 87 9.23 -2.01 24.46
C THR A 87 10.38 -1.86 23.47
N GLU A 88 11.47 -2.59 23.66
CA GLU A 88 12.39 -2.95 22.58
C GLU A 88 11.71 -3.97 21.66
N PRO A 89 11.89 -3.89 20.33
CA PRO A 89 12.51 -2.84 19.51
C PRO A 89 11.71 -1.50 19.41
N ARG A 90 12.40 -0.41 18.99
CA ARG A 90 11.90 0.98 18.90
C ARG A 90 10.65 1.08 18.03
N PRO A 91 9.59 1.78 18.48
CA PRO A 91 8.38 1.98 17.69
C PRO A 91 8.63 2.86 16.46
N ILE A 92 7.74 2.71 15.48
CA ILE A 92 7.64 3.63 14.35
C ILE A 92 7.24 5.03 14.86
N PRO A 93 7.85 6.13 14.35
CA PRO A 93 7.45 7.48 14.73
C PRO A 93 5.95 7.73 14.52
N GLU A 94 5.33 8.43 15.47
CA GLU A 94 3.92 8.82 15.37
C GLU A 94 3.68 9.76 14.19
N GLY A 95 2.44 9.77 13.68
CA GLY A 95 2.03 10.65 12.60
C GLY A 95 2.31 10.13 11.19
N VAL A 96 2.71 8.87 11.04
CA VAL A 96 2.63 8.13 9.77
C VAL A 96 1.26 7.47 9.66
N GLU A 97 0.60 7.64 8.52
CA GLU A 97 -0.71 7.06 8.23
C GLU A 97 -0.68 6.22 6.96
N ILE A 98 -1.56 5.21 6.90
CA ILE A 98 -1.78 4.40 5.70
C ILE A 98 -3.04 4.90 5.01
N ARG A 99 -2.86 5.50 3.84
CA ARG A 99 -3.95 6.05 3.05
C ARG A 99 -4.58 4.97 2.16
N ALA A 100 -3.76 4.20 1.47
CA ALA A 100 -4.21 3.13 0.58
C ALA A 100 -3.18 2.01 0.46
N THR A 101 -3.64 0.82 0.12
CA THR A 101 -2.80 -0.36 -0.11
C THR A 101 -3.33 -1.17 -1.28
N PHE A 102 -2.45 -1.63 -2.17
CA PHE A 102 -2.80 -2.49 -3.29
C PHE A 102 -1.77 -3.60 -3.44
N LEU A 103 -2.20 -4.78 -3.88
CA LEU A 103 -1.30 -5.87 -4.28
C LEU A 103 -1.44 -6.10 -5.78
N LEU A 104 -0.35 -5.92 -6.51
CA LEU A 104 -0.29 -6.16 -7.94
C LEU A 104 -0.01 -7.65 -8.26
N PRO A 105 -0.39 -8.15 -9.45
CA PRO A 105 -0.17 -9.55 -9.83
C PRO A 105 1.29 -10.00 -9.89
N ASP A 106 2.23 -9.06 -10.04
CA ASP A 106 3.67 -9.33 -10.05
C ASP A 106 4.28 -9.51 -8.64
N GLY A 107 3.47 -9.29 -7.60
CA GLY A 107 3.87 -9.34 -6.18
C GLY A 107 4.34 -8.00 -5.62
N THR A 108 4.13 -6.89 -6.35
CA THR A 108 4.41 -5.55 -5.84
C THR A 108 3.26 -5.07 -4.94
N ALA A 109 3.55 -4.83 -3.66
CA ALA A 109 2.63 -4.13 -2.77
C ALA A 109 2.82 -2.61 -2.92
N ILE A 110 1.79 -1.89 -3.34
CA ILE A 110 1.77 -0.43 -3.31
C ILE A 110 1.24 0.00 -1.95
N VAL A 111 2.00 0.82 -1.23
CA VAL A 111 1.62 1.39 0.06
C VAL A 111 1.67 2.91 -0.05
N ASP A 112 0.49 3.54 -0.02
CA ASP A 112 0.36 5.00 0.03
C ASP A 112 0.39 5.48 1.48
N LEU A 113 1.45 6.19 1.81
CA LEU A 113 1.68 6.77 3.13
C LEU A 113 1.21 8.23 3.17
N GLY A 114 0.86 8.70 4.36
CA GLY A 114 0.55 10.08 4.64
C GLY A 114 0.72 10.41 6.11
N GLY A 115 -0.04 11.39 6.57
CA GLY A 115 -0.05 11.83 7.96
C GLY A 115 0.88 13.01 8.23
N PRO A 116 0.71 13.63 9.42
CA PRO A 116 1.37 14.89 9.79
C PRO A 116 2.89 14.81 9.74
N LEU A 117 3.48 13.65 10.05
CA LEU A 117 4.94 13.47 10.04
C LEU A 117 5.52 13.74 8.65
N LEU A 118 4.91 13.14 7.63
CA LEU A 118 5.37 13.24 6.25
C LEU A 118 5.00 14.61 5.64
N THR A 119 3.83 15.15 5.96
CA THR A 119 3.40 16.45 5.41
C THR A 119 4.12 17.64 6.02
N ALA A 120 4.60 17.54 7.27
CA ALA A 120 5.33 18.62 7.94
C ALA A 120 6.82 18.70 7.54
N GLY A 121 7.30 17.79 6.69
CA GLY A 121 8.70 17.66 6.34
C GLY A 121 9.49 17.04 7.49
N TRP A 122 9.42 15.71 7.59
CA TRP A 122 10.08 14.93 8.65
C TRP A 122 11.59 15.22 8.71
N LYS A 123 12.02 15.97 9.72
CA LYS A 123 13.45 16.29 9.94
C LYS A 123 14.13 15.12 10.64
N THR A 124 14.70 14.22 9.86
CA THR A 124 15.37 13.03 10.37
C THR A 124 16.67 12.75 9.64
N GLY A 125 17.42 11.74 10.09
CA GLY A 125 18.61 11.25 9.40
C GLY A 125 18.32 10.01 8.55
N SER A 126 19.29 9.64 7.72
CA SER A 126 19.22 8.49 6.81
C SER A 126 18.86 7.17 7.50
N GLN A 127 19.36 6.94 8.72
CA GLN A 127 19.09 5.73 9.48
C GLN A 127 17.60 5.58 9.80
N ALA A 128 16.98 6.60 10.39
CA ALA A 128 15.58 6.55 10.77
C ALA A 128 14.67 6.44 9.53
N GLU A 129 15.02 7.14 8.45
CA GLU A 129 14.32 7.02 7.18
C GLU A 129 14.40 5.60 6.58
N LEU A 130 15.61 5.01 6.59
CA LEU A 130 15.86 3.64 6.14
C LEU A 130 15.04 2.65 6.97
N MET A 131 15.04 2.80 8.29
CA MET A 131 14.34 1.89 9.20
C MET A 131 12.82 1.98 9.02
N LEU A 132 12.23 3.17 8.84
CA LEU A 132 10.81 3.28 8.53
C LEU A 132 10.45 2.53 7.22
N ALA A 133 11.20 2.80 6.15
CA ALA A 133 10.95 2.18 4.85
C ALA A 133 11.06 0.65 4.95
N TYR A 134 12.12 0.13 5.56
CA TYR A 134 12.35 -1.30 5.61
C TYR A 134 11.58 -2.04 6.72
N SER A 135 11.12 -1.36 7.77
CA SER A 135 10.13 -1.92 8.70
C SER A 135 8.86 -2.33 7.95
N ILE A 136 8.39 -1.49 7.02
CA ILE A 136 7.25 -1.80 6.16
C ILE A 136 7.59 -2.97 5.22
N VAL A 137 8.72 -2.89 4.50
CA VAL A 137 9.14 -3.91 3.52
C VAL A 137 9.27 -5.28 4.17
N GLN A 138 10.04 -5.39 5.25
CA GLN A 138 10.30 -6.65 5.94
C GLN A 138 9.03 -7.22 6.57
N THR A 139 8.18 -6.37 7.17
CA THR A 139 6.90 -6.83 7.73
C THR A 139 5.99 -7.41 6.65
N LEU A 140 5.82 -6.76 5.50
CA LEU A 140 4.94 -7.30 4.46
C LEU A 140 5.50 -8.58 3.85
N THR A 141 6.75 -8.56 3.42
CA THR A 141 7.38 -9.69 2.71
C THR A 141 7.60 -10.93 3.61
N SER A 142 7.72 -10.75 4.93
CA SER A 142 7.90 -11.88 5.85
C SER A 142 6.60 -12.56 6.27
N ASN A 143 5.45 -11.91 6.06
CA ASN A 143 4.15 -12.43 6.51
C ASN A 143 3.19 -12.77 5.36
N LEU A 144 3.40 -12.18 4.18
CA LEU A 144 2.50 -12.31 3.04
C LEU A 144 3.27 -12.91 1.85
N PRO A 145 3.16 -14.23 1.59
CA PRO A 145 3.92 -14.91 0.55
C PRO A 145 3.75 -14.33 -0.86
N SER A 146 2.63 -13.68 -1.13
CA SER A 146 2.35 -13.02 -2.42
C SER A 146 3.11 -11.70 -2.59
N VAL A 147 3.62 -11.08 -1.51
CA VAL A 147 4.35 -9.81 -1.53
C VAL A 147 5.84 -10.06 -1.69
N ARG A 148 6.42 -9.57 -2.78
CA ARG A 148 7.85 -9.73 -3.13
C ARG A 148 8.66 -8.44 -2.97
N GLN A 149 8.00 -7.31 -3.15
CA GLN A 149 8.59 -5.98 -3.07
C GLN A 149 7.51 -4.96 -2.72
N VAL A 150 7.92 -3.78 -2.26
CA VAL A 150 7.00 -2.73 -1.81
C VAL A 150 7.33 -1.41 -2.51
N GLN A 151 6.36 -0.84 -3.22
CA GLN A 151 6.42 0.53 -3.71
C GLN A 151 5.78 1.45 -2.67
N LEU A 152 6.54 2.44 -2.20
CA LEU A 152 6.04 3.47 -1.29
C LEU A 152 5.60 4.69 -2.09
N LEU A 153 4.45 5.25 -1.73
CA LEU A 153 3.95 6.53 -2.25
C LEU A 153 3.70 7.47 -1.07
N ILE A 154 3.64 8.78 -1.37
CA ILE A 154 3.28 9.80 -0.39
C ILE A 154 2.09 10.59 -0.94
N ASN A 155 0.98 10.55 -0.21
CA ASN A 155 -0.26 11.26 -0.58
C ASN A 155 -0.72 10.97 -2.03
N GLY A 156 -0.60 9.72 -2.44
CA GLY A 156 -0.99 9.22 -3.75
C GLY A 156 0.00 9.51 -4.88
N GLN A 157 1.16 10.10 -4.57
CA GLN A 157 2.18 10.45 -5.57
C GLN A 157 3.47 9.64 -5.39
N PRO A 158 4.16 9.29 -6.48
CA PRO A 158 5.54 8.84 -6.41
C PRO A 158 6.40 9.90 -5.72
N ALA A 159 7.37 9.45 -4.92
CA ALA A 159 8.27 10.32 -4.20
C ALA A 159 9.70 9.81 -4.35
N GLU A 160 10.67 10.73 -4.27
CA GLU A 160 12.08 10.36 -4.31
C GLU A 160 12.50 9.70 -3.00
N THR A 161 12.05 10.25 -1.87
CA THR A 161 12.43 9.85 -0.51
C THR A 161 11.27 10.12 0.45
N LEU A 162 11.31 9.61 1.68
CA LEU A 162 10.36 9.98 2.74
C LEU A 162 10.75 11.30 3.43
N ALA A 163 12.05 11.58 3.52
CA ALA A 163 12.64 12.68 4.28
C ALA A 163 13.99 13.20 3.75
N GLY A 164 14.45 12.75 2.59
CA GLY A 164 15.60 13.32 1.87
C GLY A 164 16.85 12.44 1.75
N HIS A 165 16.84 11.19 2.21
CA HIS A 165 18.07 10.37 2.27
C HIS A 165 17.98 9.02 1.59
N VAL A 166 16.82 8.34 1.64
CA VAL A 166 16.68 6.98 1.12
C VAL A 166 15.76 6.98 -0.08
N SER A 167 16.27 6.55 -1.23
CA SER A 167 15.47 6.50 -2.46
C SER A 167 14.33 5.48 -2.33
N ILE A 168 13.12 5.92 -2.67
CA ILE A 168 11.89 5.11 -2.76
C ILE A 168 11.24 5.22 -4.14
N GLU A 169 11.93 5.79 -5.13
CA GLU A 169 11.45 5.96 -6.51
C GLU A 169 11.08 4.64 -7.19
N ARG A 170 11.68 3.53 -6.73
CA ARG A 170 11.44 2.18 -7.24
C ARG A 170 10.98 1.26 -6.11
N PRO A 171 10.31 0.15 -6.43
CA PRO A 171 9.91 -0.83 -5.43
C PRO A 171 11.13 -1.35 -4.66
N LEU A 172 11.00 -1.37 -3.34
CA LEU A 172 12.03 -1.86 -2.42
C LEU A 172 11.87 -3.37 -2.24
N GLN A 173 12.96 -4.09 -2.45
CA GLN A 173 13.05 -5.53 -2.17
C GLN A 173 13.42 -5.76 -0.70
N PRO A 174 13.07 -6.93 -0.12
CA PRO A 174 13.51 -7.27 1.22
C PRO A 174 15.04 -7.27 1.29
N ASN A 175 15.58 -6.75 2.39
CA ASN A 175 17.02 -6.66 2.61
C ASN A 175 17.40 -7.41 3.89
N PRO A 176 17.87 -8.66 3.80
CA PRO A 176 18.24 -9.44 4.98
C PRO A 176 19.48 -8.90 5.70
N ARG A 177 20.28 -8.02 5.08
CA ARG A 177 21.52 -7.48 5.68
C ARG A 177 21.26 -6.44 6.76
N ILE A 178 20.07 -5.86 6.77
CA ILE A 178 19.64 -4.89 7.79
C ILE A 178 18.74 -5.54 8.83
N VAL A 179 18.53 -6.85 8.76
CA VAL A 179 17.80 -7.62 9.77
C VAL A 179 18.80 -8.24 10.72
N ARG A 180 18.53 -8.17 12.02
CA ARG A 180 19.34 -8.83 13.04
C ARG A 180 19.47 -10.31 12.69
N PRO A 181 20.69 -10.87 12.60
CA PRO A 181 20.88 -12.29 12.42
C PRO A 181 20.14 -13.03 13.52
N GLN A 182 19.23 -13.92 13.14
CA GLN A 182 18.56 -14.75 14.12
C GLN A 182 19.64 -15.66 14.71
N ALA A 183 20.00 -15.44 15.98
CA ALA A 183 20.92 -16.35 16.67
C ALA A 183 20.40 -17.77 16.44
N ALA A 184 21.27 -18.64 15.92
CA ALA A 184 20.91 -20.04 15.67
C ALA A 184 20.21 -20.54 16.92
N ARG A 185 18.93 -20.87 16.78
CA ARG A 185 18.12 -21.41 17.86
C ARG A 185 18.75 -22.78 18.13
N ASN A 186 19.73 -22.83 19.02
CA ASN A 186 20.30 -24.07 19.51
C ASN A 186 19.14 -24.77 20.24
N GLN A 187 18.50 -25.68 19.51
CA GLN A 187 17.62 -26.70 20.05
C GLN A 187 18.49 -27.77 20.71
#